data_AF-A0A8T2MFL1-F1
#
_entry.id   AF-A0A8T2MFL1-F1
#
_cell.length_a   1.000
_cell.length_b   1.000
_cell.length_c   1.000
_cell.angle_alpha   90.00
_cell.angle_beta   90.00
_cell.angle_gamma   90.00
#
_symmetry.space_group_name_H-M   'P 1'
#
loop_
_entity.id
_entity.type
_entity.pdbx_description
1 polymer ?
#
loop_
_entity_poly.entity_id
_entity_poly.type
_entity_poly.pdbx_seq_one_letter_code
_entity_poly.pdbx_strand_id
1 'polypeptide(L)'
;MYHCKVCNYESNAVVGFTQHMKLHSNSPNCPFACGVSECSRVFRKFAAFKSHLYRDHKSYQRSLRSSAYENIHRTLICQIEFCQSTFTNLKEFVNHLKSHIQEGRKIKCPFRGCEKEFGVKSTFSSHISRTHRNSSSEHVHETFFDNPHQNMGQSSCTETEIVEELGPEEALDTELFLKNLSLFYLKLQAKLLLPASVIQTIIEEFQDIYDLAQSDVFSKLKQKLSVLGVSNTTITNVIEELKKEDVFRQGNCILRTDQRRKTVFKTAFNYVEPQPLYLGANDSGKECFAQYVPVKETLGALFESDSFKKQYAESHSRLSTNNNVLEDIWDGQNATDNALFKSDTPSLALILYQDAFEVVNPLGSGRKKHKVLAVYLTLGNILPHNRSNIDHMQLVLLCREQDIKYFGQEKVFSLLIKDLQDLEDSGIVLRNGSVVRGAVCAIAGDNLGSHSIGGFLENFSRSTFFCRFCDIDRQTFESSPLKTC
;
A
#
# COMPACT_ATOMS: atom_id res chain seq x y z
N MET A 1 -1.57 -27.23 2.09
CA MET A 1 -0.45 -26.27 1.98
C MET A 1 -1.03 -24.91 1.62
N TYR A 2 -0.58 -23.85 2.29
CA TYR A 2 -0.96 -22.45 2.03
C TYR A 2 0.00 -21.88 0.99
N HIS A 3 -0.53 -21.29 -0.07
CA HIS A 3 0.31 -20.71 -1.14
C HIS A 3 0.15 -19.20 -1.17
N CYS A 4 1.29 -18.51 -1.24
CA CYS A 4 1.30 -17.07 -1.44
C CYS A 4 0.91 -16.77 -2.90
N LYS A 5 0.01 -15.81 -3.11
CA LYS A 5 -0.37 -15.36 -4.47
C LYS A 5 0.49 -14.21 -4.98
N VAL A 6 1.47 -13.76 -4.19
CA VAL A 6 2.36 -12.63 -4.49
C VAL A 6 3.76 -13.11 -4.85
N CYS A 7 4.23 -14.19 -4.23
CA CYS A 7 5.51 -14.82 -4.53
C CYS A 7 5.39 -16.35 -4.42
N ASN A 8 6.49 -17.06 -4.70
CA ASN A 8 6.51 -18.52 -4.74
C ASN A 8 6.59 -19.19 -3.36
N TYR A 9 6.24 -18.47 -2.30
CA TYR A 9 6.29 -19.01 -0.94
C TYR A 9 5.09 -19.92 -0.65
N GLU A 10 5.37 -21.06 -0.04
CA GLU A 10 4.38 -22.02 0.43
C GLU A 10 4.68 -22.42 1.87
N SER A 11 3.64 -22.65 2.66
CA SER A 11 3.80 -23.12 4.04
C SER A 11 2.74 -24.14 4.42
N ASN A 12 3.08 -25.03 5.34
CA ASN A 12 2.14 -25.99 5.91
C ASN A 12 1.51 -25.50 7.23
N ALA A 13 1.94 -24.34 7.74
CA ALA A 13 1.48 -23.75 8.99
C ALA A 13 0.75 -22.43 8.76
N VAL A 14 -0.38 -22.24 9.47
CA VAL A 14 -1.11 -20.96 9.47
C VAL A 14 -0.21 -19.84 10.00
N VAL A 15 0.57 -20.13 11.04
CA VAL A 15 1.47 -19.16 11.69
C VAL A 15 2.55 -18.70 10.72
N GLY A 16 3.30 -19.64 10.11
CA GLY A 16 4.33 -19.34 9.11
C GLY A 16 3.77 -18.55 7.93
N PHE A 17 2.64 -19.00 7.35
CA PHE A 17 1.98 -18.28 6.26
C PHE A 17 1.52 -16.86 6.66
N THR A 18 1.00 -16.69 7.88
CA THR A 18 0.57 -15.37 8.37
C THR A 18 1.76 -14.44 8.56
N GLN A 19 2.87 -14.95 9.11
CA GLN A 19 4.12 -14.18 9.28
C GLN A 19 4.71 -13.79 7.93
N HIS A 20 4.77 -14.72 6.97
CA HIS A 20 5.19 -14.44 5.60
C HIS A 20 4.35 -13.32 4.96
N MET A 21 3.02 -13.41 5.04
CA MET A 21 2.15 -12.39 4.45
C MET A 21 2.33 -11.00 5.08
N LYS A 22 2.80 -10.92 6.33
CA LYS A 22 3.14 -9.64 6.98
C LYS A 22 4.31 -8.92 6.27
N LEU A 23 5.22 -9.66 5.64
CA LEU A 23 6.32 -9.11 4.85
C LEU A 23 5.84 -8.40 3.59
N HIS A 24 4.62 -8.67 3.12
CA HIS A 24 4.02 -7.95 2.00
C HIS A 24 3.22 -6.71 2.43
N SER A 25 3.23 -6.33 3.71
CA SER A 25 2.30 -5.33 4.25
C SER A 25 2.48 -3.91 3.70
N ASN A 26 3.69 -3.51 3.33
CA ASN A 26 3.93 -2.21 2.69
C ASN A 26 3.96 -2.27 1.16
N SER A 27 3.76 -3.45 0.56
CA SER A 27 3.67 -3.59 -0.89
C SER A 27 2.48 -2.80 -1.44
N PRO A 28 2.67 -1.93 -2.45
CA PRO A 28 1.61 -1.08 -2.99
C PRO A 28 0.42 -1.91 -3.46
N ASN A 29 -0.79 -1.55 -2.99
CA ASN A 29 -2.05 -2.20 -3.33
C ASN A 29 -2.06 -3.74 -3.15
N CYS A 30 -1.18 -4.28 -2.31
CA CYS A 30 -1.06 -5.72 -2.15
C CYS A 30 -2.30 -6.31 -1.46
N PRO A 31 -3.06 -7.19 -2.13
CA PRO A 31 -4.19 -7.87 -1.52
C PRO A 31 -3.71 -9.02 -0.64
N PHE A 32 -4.27 -9.15 0.55
CA PHE A 32 -4.07 -10.34 1.39
C PHE A 32 -5.08 -11.41 0.98
N ALA A 33 -4.72 -12.23 0.01
CA ALA A 33 -5.54 -13.34 -0.44
C ALA A 33 -5.37 -14.57 0.47
N CYS A 34 -6.45 -15.30 0.72
CA CYS A 34 -6.36 -16.59 1.40
C CYS A 34 -5.55 -17.57 0.53
N GLY A 35 -4.59 -18.26 1.17
CA GLY A 35 -3.72 -19.24 0.52
C GLY A 35 -4.26 -20.68 0.56
N VAL A 36 -5.46 -20.89 1.12
CA VAL A 36 -6.11 -22.21 1.21
C VAL A 36 -6.81 -22.55 -0.10
N SER A 37 -6.62 -23.78 -0.58
CA SER A 37 -7.36 -24.35 -1.71
C SER A 37 -8.88 -24.17 -1.51
N GLU A 38 -9.61 -23.77 -2.56
CA GLU A 38 -11.06 -23.46 -2.51
C GLU A 38 -11.48 -22.23 -1.70
N CYS A 39 -10.55 -21.45 -1.13
CA CYS A 39 -10.88 -20.17 -0.49
C CYS A 39 -10.51 -18.97 -1.39
N SER A 40 -11.52 -18.32 -1.95
CA SER A 40 -11.37 -17.16 -2.84
C SER A 40 -11.36 -15.80 -2.11
N ARG A 41 -11.36 -15.79 -0.77
CA ARG A 41 -11.45 -14.55 0.01
C ARG A 41 -10.16 -13.73 -0.10
N VAL A 42 -10.35 -12.42 -0.23
CA VAL A 42 -9.28 -11.42 -0.35
C VAL A 42 -9.57 -10.26 0.59
N PHE A 43 -8.53 -9.77 1.28
CA PHE A 43 -8.64 -8.70 2.26
C PHE A 43 -7.70 -7.54 1.93
N ARG A 44 -8.11 -6.31 2.27
CA ARG A 44 -7.27 -5.11 2.15
C ARG A 44 -6.43 -4.81 3.40
N LYS A 45 -6.79 -5.39 4.55
CA LYS A 45 -6.12 -5.16 5.83
C LYS A 45 -5.56 -6.48 6.38
N PHE A 46 -4.30 -6.46 6.78
CA PHE A 46 -3.62 -7.64 7.35
C PHE A 46 -4.36 -8.20 8.58
N ALA A 47 -4.87 -7.34 9.47
CA ALA A 47 -5.60 -7.79 10.66
C ALA A 47 -6.85 -8.60 10.30
N ALA A 48 -7.61 -8.18 9.29
CA ALA A 48 -8.80 -8.90 8.83
C ALA A 48 -8.43 -10.26 8.21
N PHE A 49 -7.35 -10.29 7.43
CA PHE A 49 -6.78 -11.52 6.88
C PHE A 49 -6.31 -12.48 7.98
N LYS A 50 -5.53 -12.00 8.97
CA LYS A 50 -5.09 -12.79 10.13
C LYS A 50 -6.31 -13.37 10.87
N SER A 51 -7.32 -12.55 11.17
CA SER A 51 -8.54 -13.03 11.81
C SER A 51 -9.26 -14.10 10.99
N HIS A 52 -9.35 -13.95 9.66
CA HIS A 52 -9.96 -14.96 8.79
C HIS A 52 -9.20 -16.29 8.84
N LEU A 53 -7.87 -16.28 8.67
CA LEU A 53 -7.08 -17.51 8.69
C LEU A 53 -7.22 -18.26 10.03
N TYR A 54 -7.13 -17.56 11.15
CA TYR A 54 -7.20 -18.18 12.47
C TYR A 54 -8.61 -18.63 12.87
N ARG A 55 -9.67 -18.03 12.31
CA ARG A 55 -11.06 -18.42 12.64
C ARG A 55 -11.59 -19.51 11.72
N ASP A 56 -11.30 -19.40 10.43
CA ASP A 56 -11.93 -20.23 9.40
C ASP A 56 -11.03 -21.39 8.95
N HIS A 57 -9.70 -21.28 9.16
CA HIS A 57 -8.72 -22.24 8.65
C HIS A 57 -7.74 -22.78 9.70
N LYS A 58 -7.86 -22.41 10.98
CA LYS A 58 -7.06 -22.99 12.08
C LYS A 58 -7.24 -24.52 12.19
N SER A 59 -8.40 -25.03 11.82
CA SER A 59 -8.72 -26.46 11.79
C SER A 59 -8.34 -27.18 10.49
N TYR A 60 -7.89 -26.48 9.44
CA TYR A 60 -7.50 -27.09 8.15
C TYR A 60 -6.27 -28.01 8.29
N GLN A 61 -5.51 -27.89 9.39
CA GLN A 61 -4.45 -28.83 9.76
C GLN A 61 -4.97 -30.16 10.37
N ARG A 62 -6.17 -30.17 10.98
CA ARG A 62 -6.74 -31.41 11.57
C ARG A 62 -7.28 -32.36 10.51
N SER A 63 -7.78 -31.85 9.38
CA SER A 63 -8.29 -32.68 8.28
C SER A 63 -7.20 -33.37 7.46
N LEU A 64 -5.98 -32.83 7.41
CA LEU A 64 -4.85 -33.41 6.67
C LEU A 64 -4.00 -34.39 7.49
N ARG A 65 -4.21 -34.49 8.81
CA ARG A 65 -3.52 -35.45 9.71
C ARG A 65 -4.39 -36.64 10.13
N SER A 66 -5.60 -36.78 9.60
CA SER A 66 -6.51 -37.89 9.96
C SER A 66 -6.30 -39.13 9.08
N SER A 67 -5.08 -39.68 9.10
CA SER A 67 -4.91 -41.12 9.03
C SER A 67 -3.97 -41.49 10.18
N ALA A 68 -4.49 -42.26 11.15
CA ALA A 68 -3.86 -42.67 12.40
C ALA A 68 -3.95 -41.68 13.58
N TYR A 69 -5.13 -41.61 14.21
CA TYR A 69 -5.25 -41.87 15.66
C TYR A 69 -6.73 -41.87 16.07
N GLU A 70 -7.22 -43.02 16.55
CA GLU A 70 -8.48 -43.12 17.28
C GLU A 70 -8.40 -42.27 18.55
N ASN A 71 -9.37 -41.37 18.77
CA ASN A 71 -9.54 -40.72 20.06
C ASN A 71 -11.02 -40.70 20.45
N ILE A 72 -11.24 -41.15 21.68
CA ILE A 72 -12.50 -41.44 22.35
C ILE A 72 -13.35 -40.16 22.47
N HIS A 73 -14.50 -40.11 21.80
CA HIS A 73 -15.47 -39.01 21.91
C HIS A 73 -16.44 -39.26 23.07
N ARG A 74 -16.44 -38.38 24.10
CA ARG A 74 -17.52 -38.34 25.11
C ARG A 74 -18.82 -37.85 24.47
N THR A 75 -19.90 -38.61 24.60
CA THR A 75 -21.21 -38.32 24.00
C THR A 75 -22.11 -37.54 24.97
N LEU A 76 -22.79 -36.50 24.47
CA LEU A 76 -23.78 -35.71 25.20
C LEU A 76 -25.15 -36.42 25.13
N ILE A 77 -25.87 -36.48 26.24
CA ILE A 77 -27.17 -37.15 26.33
C ILE A 77 -28.28 -36.18 26.77
N CYS A 78 -29.46 -36.33 26.20
CA CYS A 78 -30.63 -35.56 26.62
C CYS A 78 -31.24 -36.14 27.91
N GLN A 79 -31.55 -35.27 28.87
CA GLN A 79 -32.12 -35.66 30.18
C GLN A 79 -33.64 -35.43 30.27
N ILE A 80 -34.31 -35.21 29.14
CA ILE A 80 -35.75 -35.00 29.09
C ILE A 80 -36.45 -36.37 29.06
N GLU A 81 -37.45 -36.55 29.91
CA GLU A 81 -38.17 -37.81 30.09
C GLU A 81 -38.67 -38.36 28.73
N PHE A 82 -38.34 -39.62 28.46
CA PHE A 82 -38.58 -40.35 27.19
C PHE A 82 -37.77 -39.88 25.96
N CYS A 83 -36.77 -39.01 26.11
CA CYS A 83 -35.83 -38.65 25.04
C CYS A 83 -34.53 -39.45 25.15
N GLN A 84 -34.24 -40.30 24.16
CA GLN A 84 -33.02 -41.14 24.12
C GLN A 84 -31.95 -40.59 23.16
N SER A 85 -32.03 -39.29 22.82
CA SER A 85 -31.12 -38.70 21.83
C SER A 85 -29.73 -38.43 22.40
N THR A 86 -28.70 -38.80 21.64
CA THR A 86 -27.29 -38.59 21.99
C THR A 86 -26.58 -37.76 20.90
N PHE A 87 -25.56 -36.99 21.27
CA PHE A 87 -24.92 -36.02 20.39
C PHE A 87 -23.41 -36.01 20.59
N THR A 88 -22.66 -35.90 19.49
CA THR A 88 -21.19 -35.78 19.52
C THR A 88 -20.74 -34.31 19.54
N ASN A 89 -21.65 -33.36 19.30
CA ASN A 89 -21.38 -31.92 19.22
C ASN A 89 -22.39 -31.09 20.02
N LEU A 90 -21.90 -30.09 20.75
CA LEU A 90 -22.69 -29.15 21.54
C LEU A 90 -23.72 -28.37 20.71
N LYS A 91 -23.39 -28.01 19.47
CA LYS A 91 -24.30 -27.23 18.61
C LYS A 91 -25.57 -28.02 18.26
N GLU A 92 -25.42 -29.32 18.00
CA GLU A 92 -26.52 -30.23 17.73
C GLU A 92 -27.36 -30.45 18.97
N PHE A 93 -26.69 -30.67 20.11
CA PHE A 93 -27.36 -30.81 21.41
C PHE A 93 -28.20 -29.58 21.79
N VAL A 94 -27.67 -28.36 21.66
CA VAL A 94 -28.42 -27.12 21.95
C VAL A 94 -29.59 -26.92 20.98
N ASN A 95 -29.45 -27.32 19.72
CA ASN A 95 -30.54 -27.26 18.75
C ASN A 95 -31.63 -28.30 19.04
N HIS A 96 -31.23 -29.50 19.49
CA HIS A 96 -32.16 -30.51 19.97
C HIS A 96 -32.95 -30.02 21.19
N LEU A 97 -32.30 -29.39 22.18
CA LEU A 97 -33.02 -28.81 23.32
C LEU A 97 -34.06 -27.76 22.89
N LYS A 98 -33.81 -27.01 21.81
CA LYS A 98 -34.81 -26.09 21.24
C LYS A 98 -36.04 -26.81 20.67
N SER A 99 -35.92 -28.05 20.17
CA SER A 99 -37.08 -28.79 19.66
C SER A 99 -38.03 -29.17 20.79
N HIS A 100 -37.52 -29.54 21.96
CA HIS A 100 -38.35 -29.80 23.14
C HIS A 100 -39.10 -28.58 23.65
N ILE A 101 -38.54 -27.37 23.53
CA ILE A 101 -39.29 -26.14 23.82
C ILE A 101 -40.43 -25.95 22.81
N GLN A 102 -40.23 -26.32 21.54
CA GLN A 102 -41.29 -26.25 20.52
C GLN A 102 -42.38 -27.30 20.75
N GLU A 103 -42.05 -28.44 21.36
CA GLU A 103 -42.99 -29.47 21.82
C GLU A 103 -43.73 -29.06 23.12
N GLY A 104 -43.50 -27.84 23.63
CA GLY A 104 -44.18 -27.30 24.81
C GLY A 104 -43.55 -27.68 26.16
N ARG A 105 -42.36 -28.30 26.16
CA ARG A 105 -41.66 -28.69 27.39
C ARG A 105 -40.78 -27.55 27.91
N LYS A 106 -40.66 -27.44 29.24
CA LYS A 106 -39.68 -26.54 29.88
C LYS A 106 -38.35 -27.25 30.01
N ILE A 107 -37.26 -26.58 29.64
CA ILE A 107 -35.89 -27.12 29.72
C ILE A 107 -35.03 -26.27 30.65
N LYS A 108 -34.07 -26.90 31.33
CA LYS A 108 -33.02 -26.21 32.08
C LYS A 108 -31.82 -25.88 31.19
N CYS A 109 -31.11 -24.81 31.51
CA CYS A 109 -29.84 -24.50 30.87
C CYS A 109 -28.84 -25.65 31.09
N PRO A 110 -28.17 -26.16 30.03
CA PRO A 110 -27.25 -27.29 30.19
C PRO A 110 -25.87 -26.90 30.75
N PHE A 111 -25.57 -25.61 30.98
CA PHE A 111 -24.24 -25.16 31.41
C PHE A 111 -24.10 -25.12 32.94
N ARG A 112 -22.93 -25.53 33.46
CA ARG A 112 -22.61 -25.49 34.89
C ARG A 112 -22.77 -24.07 35.45
N GLY A 113 -23.38 -23.95 36.63
CA GLY A 113 -23.60 -22.66 37.29
C GLY A 113 -24.74 -21.82 36.71
N CYS A 114 -25.57 -22.38 35.82
CA CYS A 114 -26.77 -21.71 35.31
C CYS A 114 -28.06 -22.49 35.65
N GLU A 115 -28.87 -21.94 36.55
CA GLU A 115 -30.12 -22.59 37.02
C GLU A 115 -31.38 -22.10 36.29
N LYS A 116 -31.22 -21.41 35.15
CA LYS A 116 -32.35 -20.82 34.43
C LYS A 116 -33.15 -21.88 33.65
N GLU A 117 -34.46 -21.81 33.78
CA GLU A 117 -35.43 -22.61 33.02
C GLU A 117 -36.09 -21.80 31.89
N PHE A 118 -36.36 -22.47 30.79
CA PHE A 118 -36.94 -21.86 29.60
C PHE A 118 -38.09 -22.70 29.05
N GLY A 119 -39.25 -22.06 28.92
CA GLY A 119 -40.41 -22.57 28.18
C GLY A 119 -40.64 -21.88 26.83
N VAL A 120 -39.78 -20.92 26.45
CA VAL A 120 -39.91 -20.13 25.21
C VAL A 120 -38.60 -20.12 24.43
N LYS A 121 -38.65 -20.49 23.14
CA LYS A 121 -37.46 -20.72 22.28
C LYS A 121 -36.60 -19.46 22.09
N SER A 122 -37.24 -18.30 21.94
CA SER A 122 -36.53 -17.02 21.76
C SER A 122 -35.73 -16.65 23.00
N THR A 123 -36.33 -16.80 24.20
CA THR A 123 -35.65 -16.50 25.47
C THR A 123 -34.47 -17.43 25.72
N PHE A 124 -34.59 -18.72 25.38
CA PHE A 124 -33.48 -19.67 25.48
C PHE A 124 -32.35 -19.32 24.51
N SER A 125 -32.68 -19.03 23.25
CA SER A 125 -31.68 -18.69 22.22
C SER A 125 -30.92 -17.41 22.55
N SER A 126 -31.61 -16.38 23.04
CA SER A 126 -30.98 -15.14 23.50
C SER A 126 -30.11 -15.35 24.73
N HIS A 127 -30.53 -16.18 25.68
CA HIS A 127 -29.74 -16.52 26.86
C HIS A 127 -28.44 -17.24 26.50
N ILE A 128 -28.50 -18.29 25.67
CA ILE A 128 -27.29 -19.01 25.23
C ILE A 128 -26.33 -18.06 24.52
N SER A 129 -26.83 -17.21 23.62
CA SER A 129 -25.99 -16.28 22.87
C SER A 129 -25.36 -15.16 23.73
N ARG A 130 -26.01 -14.72 24.81
CA ARG A 130 -25.55 -13.59 25.63
C ARG A 130 -24.76 -14.02 26.84
N THR A 131 -25.14 -15.14 27.47
CA THR A 131 -24.57 -15.62 28.73
C THR A 131 -23.54 -16.73 28.50
N HIS A 132 -23.64 -17.49 27.42
CA HIS A 132 -22.78 -18.66 27.13
C HIS A 132 -22.10 -18.58 25.76
N ARG A 133 -21.83 -17.36 25.27
CA ARG A 133 -21.27 -17.09 23.93
C ARG A 133 -19.93 -17.82 23.67
N ASN A 134 -19.14 -18.01 24.72
CA ASN A 134 -17.81 -18.61 24.66
C ASN A 134 -17.74 -19.99 25.35
N SER A 135 -18.88 -20.59 25.71
CA SER A 135 -18.91 -21.86 26.43
C SER A 135 -18.73 -23.05 25.46
N SER A 136 -17.77 -23.93 25.76
CA SER A 136 -17.52 -25.19 25.05
C SER A 136 -18.26 -26.38 25.72
N SER A 137 -18.15 -27.58 25.15
CA SER A 137 -18.71 -28.81 25.74
C SER A 137 -18.20 -29.07 27.17
N GLU A 138 -16.99 -28.63 27.51
CA GLU A 138 -16.42 -28.78 28.86
C GLU A 138 -17.20 -28.02 29.95
N HIS A 139 -17.97 -27.01 29.55
CA HIS A 139 -18.77 -26.17 30.44
C HIS A 139 -20.18 -26.71 30.67
N VAL A 140 -20.56 -27.79 30.01
CA VAL A 140 -21.85 -28.46 30.19
C VAL A 140 -21.86 -29.23 31.51
N HIS A 141 -23.01 -29.23 32.18
CA HIS A 141 -23.20 -29.91 33.46
C HIS A 141 -23.03 -31.43 33.28
N GLU A 142 -22.35 -32.07 34.23
CA GLU A 142 -21.93 -33.50 34.13
C GLU A 142 -23.11 -34.45 33.93
N THR A 143 -24.29 -34.05 34.37
CA THR A 143 -25.54 -34.80 34.16
C THR A 143 -25.92 -34.97 32.69
N PHE A 144 -25.39 -34.16 31.78
CA PHE A 144 -25.65 -34.29 30.33
C PHE A 144 -24.55 -35.07 29.60
N PHE A 145 -23.61 -35.67 30.33
CA PHE A 145 -22.62 -36.59 29.78
C PHE A 145 -22.87 -37.99 30.32
N ASP A 146 -22.61 -38.99 29.49
CA ASP A 146 -22.56 -40.38 29.93
C ASP A 146 -21.27 -40.58 30.76
N ASN A 147 -21.40 -40.88 32.05
CA ASN A 147 -20.30 -40.73 33.01
C ASN A 147 -19.67 -42.09 33.39
N PRO A 148 -18.34 -42.20 33.31
CA PRO A 148 -17.59 -42.81 34.42
C PRO A 148 -16.54 -41.81 34.97
N HIS A 149 -16.74 -41.45 36.24
CA HIS A 149 -15.80 -40.93 37.26
C HIS A 149 -15.04 -39.58 37.08
N GLN A 150 -15.44 -38.65 37.97
CA GLN A 150 -14.76 -37.59 38.75
C GLN A 150 -13.27 -37.24 38.50
N ASN A 151 -12.90 -35.94 38.36
CA ASN A 151 -12.50 -35.07 39.50
C ASN A 151 -12.05 -33.62 39.11
N MET A 152 -12.36 -32.68 40.02
CA MET A 152 -11.86 -31.31 40.36
C MET A 152 -11.14 -30.35 39.37
N GLY A 153 -11.44 -29.06 39.54
CA GLY A 153 -10.40 -28.00 39.63
C GLY A 153 -10.73 -26.64 38.98
N GLN A 154 -10.76 -25.58 39.80
CA GLN A 154 -11.11 -24.18 39.47
C GLN A 154 -10.16 -23.48 38.46
N SER A 155 -10.64 -22.47 37.73
CA SER A 155 -9.76 -21.36 37.29
C SER A 155 -10.49 -20.02 37.12
N SER A 156 -9.71 -18.99 37.46
CA SER A 156 -9.99 -17.55 37.52
C SER A 156 -9.78 -16.87 36.17
N CYS A 157 -10.40 -15.71 36.00
CA CYS A 157 -10.31 -14.85 34.83
C CYS A 157 -8.91 -14.23 34.67
N THR A 158 -8.35 -14.31 33.46
CA THR A 158 -7.40 -13.33 32.91
C THR A 158 -7.60 -13.21 31.40
N GLU A 159 -7.52 -11.96 30.91
CA GLU A 159 -7.58 -11.59 29.50
C GLU A 159 -6.55 -12.40 28.70
N THR A 160 -7.01 -13.17 27.72
CA THR A 160 -6.13 -14.04 26.93
C THR A 160 -5.66 -13.30 25.69
N GLU A 161 -4.43 -12.78 25.76
CA GLU A 161 -3.58 -12.67 24.57
C GLU A 161 -3.54 -14.05 23.89
N ILE A 162 -3.78 -14.09 22.59
CA ILE A 162 -3.69 -15.31 21.81
C ILE A 162 -2.21 -15.72 21.83
N VAL A 163 -1.85 -16.65 22.71
CA VAL A 163 -0.53 -17.30 22.74
C VAL A 163 -0.32 -17.94 21.37
N GLU A 164 0.64 -17.41 20.60
CA GLU A 164 1.07 -18.00 19.34
C GLU A 164 1.75 -19.34 19.67
N GLU A 165 1.10 -20.46 19.33
CA GLU A 165 1.78 -21.76 19.27
C GLU A 165 2.92 -21.63 18.25
N LEU A 166 4.16 -21.77 18.72
CA LEU A 166 5.37 -21.87 17.90
C LEU A 166 5.28 -23.15 17.07
N GLY A 167 4.70 -23.02 15.88
CA GLY A 167 4.84 -24.01 14.81
C GLY A 167 6.29 -24.03 14.29
N PRO A 168 6.65 -25.00 13.43
CA PRO A 168 8.01 -25.10 12.88
C PRO A 168 8.43 -23.75 12.29
N GLU A 169 9.51 -23.19 12.85
CA GLU A 169 10.05 -21.90 12.46
C GLU A 169 10.65 -22.01 11.06
N GLU A 170 9.93 -21.49 10.07
CA GLU A 170 10.50 -21.26 8.75
C GLU A 170 11.34 -19.98 8.82
N ALA A 171 12.58 -20.06 8.33
CA ALA A 171 13.51 -18.94 8.34
C ALA A 171 12.91 -17.73 7.61
N LEU A 172 13.04 -16.54 8.20
CA LEU A 172 12.53 -15.30 7.62
C LEU A 172 13.29 -14.97 6.33
N ASP A 173 12.57 -14.61 5.26
CA ASP A 173 13.17 -14.10 4.04
C ASP A 173 13.73 -12.69 4.26
N THR A 174 15.06 -12.59 4.41
CA THR A 174 15.79 -11.35 4.68
C THR A 174 15.68 -10.33 3.54
N GLU A 175 15.63 -10.78 2.28
CA GLU A 175 15.51 -9.88 1.12
C GLU A 175 14.11 -9.28 1.08
N LEU A 176 13.08 -10.11 1.27
CA LEU A 176 11.69 -9.64 1.33
C LEU A 176 11.46 -8.72 2.53
N PHE A 177 12.10 -9.01 3.67
CA PHE A 177 12.09 -8.14 4.84
C PHE A 177 12.71 -6.77 4.54
N LEU A 178 13.91 -6.75 3.93
CA LEU A 178 14.57 -5.50 3.55
C LEU A 178 13.71 -4.70 2.57
N LYS A 179 13.10 -5.37 1.59
CA LYS A 179 12.18 -4.73 0.64
C LYS A 179 10.97 -4.11 1.34
N ASN A 180 10.35 -4.84 2.28
CA ASN A 180 9.22 -4.34 3.07
C ASN A 180 9.59 -3.12 3.93
N LEU A 181 10.75 -3.17 4.58
CA LEU A 181 11.28 -2.07 5.39
C LEU A 181 11.58 -0.84 4.52
N SER A 182 12.19 -1.06 3.35
CA SER A 182 12.47 -0.01 2.38
C SER A 182 11.18 0.67 1.89
N LEU A 183 10.14 -0.11 1.59
CA LEU A 183 8.81 0.41 1.22
C LEU A 183 8.15 1.19 2.34
N PHE A 184 8.33 0.77 3.60
CA PHE A 184 7.84 1.52 4.75
C PHE A 184 8.49 2.91 4.82
N TYR A 185 9.83 2.98 4.73
CA TYR A 185 10.53 4.28 4.74
C TYR A 185 10.19 5.15 3.52
N LEU A 186 10.05 4.55 2.34
CA LEU A 186 9.59 5.29 1.16
C LEU A 186 8.16 5.82 1.36
N LYS A 187 7.27 5.06 2.00
CA LYS A 187 5.91 5.50 2.33
C LYS A 187 5.89 6.67 3.31
N LEU A 188 6.76 6.67 4.32
CA LEU A 188 6.93 7.81 5.23
C LEU A 188 7.26 9.10 4.45
N GLN A 189 8.15 8.99 3.47
CA GLN A 189 8.59 10.11 2.66
C GLN A 189 7.54 10.55 1.62
N ALA A 190 7.05 9.62 0.81
CA ALA A 190 6.26 9.93 -0.39
C ALA A 190 4.74 10.05 -0.13
N LYS A 191 4.22 9.37 0.90
CA LYS A 191 2.77 9.36 1.19
C LYS A 191 2.44 10.08 2.50
N LEU A 192 3.30 10.02 3.50
CA LEU A 192 3.13 10.79 4.74
C LEU A 192 3.87 12.13 4.72
N LEU A 193 4.60 12.43 3.64
CA LEU A 193 5.27 13.71 3.40
C LEU A 193 6.22 14.12 4.52
N LEU A 194 6.83 13.14 5.21
CA LEU A 194 7.78 13.42 6.27
C LEU A 194 9.12 13.87 5.68
N PRO A 195 9.72 14.97 6.19
CA PRO A 195 11.05 15.40 5.78
C PRO A 195 12.11 14.31 6.04
N ALA A 196 13.13 14.25 5.19
CA ALA A 196 14.22 13.28 5.32
C ALA A 196 14.90 13.34 6.70
N SER A 197 15.02 14.52 7.30
CA SER A 197 15.55 14.70 8.65
C SER A 197 14.67 14.08 9.73
N VAL A 198 13.34 14.18 9.60
CA VAL A 198 12.40 13.57 10.55
C VAL A 198 12.44 12.05 10.44
N ILE A 199 12.49 11.52 9.21
CA ILE A 199 12.67 10.08 8.98
C ILE A 199 13.99 9.60 9.58
N GLN A 200 15.06 10.38 9.45
CA GLN A 200 16.36 10.07 10.05
C GLN A 200 16.25 9.94 11.57
N THR A 201 15.63 10.91 12.24
CA THR A 201 15.39 10.86 13.69
C THR A 201 14.55 9.64 14.08
N ILE A 202 13.48 9.34 13.34
CA ILE A 202 12.64 8.15 13.62
C ILE A 202 13.46 6.87 13.55
N ILE A 203 14.30 6.71 12.52
CA ILE A 203 15.12 5.50 12.34
C ILE A 203 16.16 5.37 13.45
N GLU A 204 16.83 6.46 13.82
CA GLU A 204 17.85 6.47 14.88
C GLU A 204 17.23 6.14 16.24
N GLU A 205 16.19 6.87 16.65
CA GLU A 205 15.53 6.64 17.94
C GLU A 205 14.94 5.23 18.05
N PHE A 206 14.34 4.72 16.96
CA PHE A 206 13.78 3.38 16.97
C PHE A 206 14.85 2.28 17.01
N GLN A 207 16.01 2.51 16.36
CA GLN A 207 17.15 1.61 16.47
C GLN A 207 17.73 1.61 17.89
N ASP A 208 17.84 2.77 18.53
CA ASP A 208 18.38 2.89 19.88
C ASP A 208 17.47 2.21 20.92
N ILE A 209 16.15 2.44 20.82
CA ILE A 209 15.16 1.75 21.67
C ILE A 209 15.22 0.23 21.45
N TYR A 210 15.36 -0.20 20.19
CA TYR A 210 15.48 -1.61 19.85
C TYR A 210 16.77 -2.24 20.42
N ASP A 211 17.92 -1.55 20.29
CA ASP A 211 19.21 -2.02 20.81
C ASP A 211 19.19 -2.11 22.35
N LEU A 212 18.50 -1.19 23.04
CA LEU A 212 18.27 -1.26 24.49
C LEU A 212 17.40 -2.47 24.87
N ALA A 213 16.29 -2.68 24.16
CA ALA A 213 15.41 -3.82 24.40
C ALA A 213 16.12 -5.16 24.16
N GLN A 214 16.88 -5.28 23.07
CA GLN A 214 17.68 -6.47 22.77
C GLN A 214 18.76 -6.72 23.82
N SER A 215 19.42 -5.66 24.30
CA SER A 215 20.43 -5.78 25.36
C SER A 215 19.84 -6.33 26.66
N ASP A 216 18.64 -5.89 27.05
CA ASP A 216 17.90 -6.44 28.20
C ASP A 216 17.53 -7.92 27.98
N VAL A 217 17.01 -8.27 26.81
CA VAL A 217 16.67 -9.66 26.45
C VAL A 217 17.91 -10.56 26.49
N PHE A 218 19.02 -10.15 25.87
CA PHE A 218 20.26 -10.91 25.88
C PHE A 218 20.88 -11.03 27.28
N SER A 219 20.75 -10.00 28.11
CA SER A 219 21.18 -10.05 29.52
C SER A 219 20.38 -11.10 30.30
N LYS A 220 19.05 -11.11 30.15
CA LYS A 220 18.16 -12.10 30.77
C LYS A 220 18.41 -13.51 30.23
N LEU A 221 18.65 -13.66 28.93
CA LEU A 221 19.01 -14.94 28.31
C LEU A 221 20.32 -15.48 28.88
N LYS A 222 21.35 -14.61 28.97
CA LYS A 222 22.63 -14.96 29.55
C LYS A 222 22.48 -15.45 30.99
N GLN A 223 21.74 -14.72 31.83
CA GLN A 223 21.48 -15.12 33.20
C GLN A 223 20.80 -16.50 33.29
N LYS A 224 19.76 -16.73 32.48
CA LYS A 224 19.02 -18.01 32.47
C LYS A 224 19.89 -19.18 32.01
N LEU A 225 20.70 -19.00 30.96
CA LEU A 225 21.59 -20.05 30.47
C LEU A 225 22.74 -20.35 31.43
N SER A 226 23.27 -19.34 32.13
CA SER A 226 24.26 -19.54 33.18
C SER A 226 23.71 -20.39 34.33
N VAL A 227 22.44 -20.17 34.73
CA VAL A 227 21.76 -21.00 35.76
C VAL A 227 21.61 -22.45 35.29
N LEU A 228 21.45 -22.69 33.99
CA LEU A 228 21.39 -24.02 33.39
C LEU A 228 22.77 -24.68 33.23
N GLY A 229 23.84 -24.05 33.71
CA GLY A 229 25.20 -24.60 33.67
C GLY A 229 25.89 -24.46 32.32
N VAL A 230 25.36 -23.65 31.39
CA VAL A 230 26.02 -23.38 30.11
C VAL A 230 27.23 -22.46 30.34
N SER A 231 28.37 -22.75 29.71
CA SER A 231 29.58 -21.96 29.87
C SER A 231 29.42 -20.52 29.35
N ASN A 232 30.02 -19.55 30.04
CA ASN A 232 29.94 -18.13 29.65
C ASN A 232 30.51 -17.86 28.24
N THR A 233 31.50 -18.63 27.80
CA THR A 233 32.08 -18.51 26.46
C THR A 233 31.08 -18.97 25.40
N THR A 234 30.43 -20.13 25.61
CA THR A 234 29.37 -20.63 24.72
C THR A 234 28.21 -19.63 24.63
N ILE A 235 27.73 -19.10 25.77
CA ILE A 235 26.63 -18.13 25.78
C ILE A 235 26.98 -16.88 24.99
N THR A 236 28.20 -16.35 25.19
CA THR A 236 28.65 -15.15 24.48
C THR A 236 28.72 -15.39 22.98
N ASN A 237 29.26 -16.54 22.55
CA ASN A 237 29.31 -16.90 21.13
C ASN A 237 27.90 -16.99 20.52
N VAL A 238 26.96 -17.64 21.19
CA VAL A 238 25.56 -17.75 20.71
C VAL A 238 24.92 -16.36 20.58
N ILE A 239 25.10 -15.49 21.56
CA ILE A 239 24.55 -14.12 21.50
C ILE A 239 25.17 -13.33 20.35
N GLU A 240 26.47 -13.45 20.11
CA GLU A 240 27.13 -12.76 18.99
C GLU A 240 26.66 -13.29 17.63
N GLU A 241 26.42 -14.59 17.48
CA GLU A 241 25.80 -15.14 16.26
C GLU A 241 24.37 -14.64 16.10
N LEU A 242 23.55 -14.63 17.15
CA LEU A 242 22.18 -14.08 17.09
C LEU A 242 22.15 -12.60 16.70
N LYS A 243 23.08 -11.80 17.20
CA LYS A 243 23.24 -10.39 16.80
C LYS A 243 23.61 -10.27 15.32
N LYS A 244 24.41 -11.19 14.79
CA LYS A 244 24.74 -11.22 13.37
C LYS A 244 23.53 -11.60 12.53
N GLU A 245 22.63 -12.45 13.03
CA GLU A 245 21.41 -12.89 12.34
C GLU A 245 20.23 -11.89 12.48
N ASP A 246 20.40 -10.79 13.22
CA ASP A 246 19.36 -9.78 13.42
C ASP A 246 19.02 -9.02 12.12
N VAL A 247 17.98 -9.51 11.45
CA VAL A 247 17.44 -8.95 10.20
C VAL A 247 17.01 -7.49 10.32
N PHE A 248 16.51 -7.06 11.48
CA PHE A 248 16.06 -5.68 11.68
C PHE A 248 17.26 -4.74 11.74
N ARG A 249 18.26 -5.09 12.55
CA ARG A 249 19.50 -4.32 12.67
C ARG A 249 20.29 -4.29 11.37
N GLN A 250 20.38 -5.41 10.65
CA GLN A 250 20.99 -5.46 9.32
C GLN A 250 20.25 -4.56 8.34
N GLY A 251 18.92 -4.67 8.26
CA GLY A 251 18.09 -3.87 7.35
C GLY A 251 18.21 -2.37 7.62
N ASN A 252 18.17 -1.98 8.90
CA ASN A 252 18.39 -0.58 9.31
C ASN A 252 19.80 -0.11 9.04
N CYS A 253 20.81 -0.95 9.21
CA CYS A 253 22.17 -0.61 8.83
C CYS A 253 22.22 -0.29 7.32
N ILE A 254 21.60 -1.11 6.47
CA ILE A 254 21.53 -0.88 5.02
C ILE A 254 20.81 0.44 4.69
N LEU A 255 19.74 0.77 5.42
CA LEU A 255 18.88 1.93 5.17
C LEU A 255 19.17 3.15 6.08
N ARG A 256 20.34 3.15 6.73
CA ARG A 256 20.64 4.06 7.85
C ARG A 256 20.55 5.54 7.49
N THR A 257 21.07 5.92 6.32
CA THR A 257 21.15 7.32 5.89
C THR A 257 20.27 7.58 4.67
N ASP A 258 19.90 8.84 4.45
CA ASP A 258 19.06 9.26 3.31
C ASP A 258 19.65 8.80 1.97
N GLN A 259 20.96 8.97 1.80
CA GLN A 259 21.67 8.53 0.61
C GLN A 259 21.56 7.01 0.41
N ARG A 260 21.76 6.21 1.47
CA ARG A 260 21.67 4.75 1.36
C ARG A 260 20.24 4.30 1.03
N ARG A 261 19.23 4.94 1.62
CA ARG A 261 17.82 4.70 1.27
C ARG A 261 17.56 4.99 -0.21
N LYS A 262 18.00 6.14 -0.72
CA LYS A 262 17.86 6.50 -2.14
C LYS A 262 18.56 5.49 -3.06
N THR A 263 19.74 4.99 -2.69
CA THR A 263 20.41 3.92 -3.45
C THR A 263 19.55 2.67 -3.54
N VAL A 264 18.96 2.23 -2.43
CA VAL A 264 18.04 1.07 -2.42
C VAL A 264 16.77 1.38 -3.22
N PHE A 265 16.22 2.58 -3.14
CA PHE A 265 15.03 2.95 -3.91
C PHE A 265 15.29 2.92 -5.42
N LYS A 266 16.48 3.38 -5.83
CA LYS A 266 16.91 3.36 -7.24
C LYS A 266 17.03 1.93 -7.77
N THR A 267 17.65 1.03 -7.00
CA THR A 267 17.86 -0.36 -7.43
C THR A 267 16.60 -1.23 -7.31
N ALA A 268 15.80 -1.04 -6.27
CA ALA A 268 14.67 -1.93 -5.95
C ALA A 268 13.31 -1.45 -6.48
N PHE A 269 13.14 -0.12 -6.69
CA PHE A 269 11.83 0.48 -7.00
C PHE A 269 11.81 1.36 -8.24
N ASN A 270 12.84 1.29 -9.09
CA ASN A 270 12.98 2.10 -10.31
C ASN A 270 12.83 3.61 -10.03
N TYR A 271 13.34 4.07 -8.88
CA TYR A 271 13.31 5.50 -8.53
C TYR A 271 14.16 6.32 -9.49
N VAL A 272 13.55 7.31 -10.12
CA VAL A 272 14.21 8.28 -11.01
C VAL A 272 14.63 9.49 -10.19
N GLU A 273 15.92 9.78 -10.19
CA GLU A 273 16.51 10.82 -9.35
C GLU A 273 16.50 12.18 -10.08
N PRO A 274 16.16 13.29 -9.39
CA PRO A 274 16.30 14.61 -9.95
C PRO A 274 17.79 14.94 -10.20
N GLN A 275 18.06 15.54 -11.35
CA GLN A 275 19.37 16.00 -11.79
C GLN A 275 19.44 17.54 -11.66
N PRO A 276 20.52 18.08 -11.06
CA PRO A 276 20.71 19.52 -10.99
C PRO A 276 21.07 20.07 -12.38
N LEU A 277 20.33 21.06 -12.84
CA LEU A 277 20.61 21.82 -14.05
C LEU A 277 21.29 23.13 -13.68
N TYR A 278 22.57 23.28 -14.03
CA TYR A 278 23.31 24.51 -13.79
C TYR A 278 22.86 25.64 -14.73
N LEU A 279 22.39 26.74 -14.15
CA LEU A 279 21.89 27.91 -14.89
C LEU A 279 22.97 28.98 -15.07
N GLY A 280 24.01 29.00 -14.23
CA GLY A 280 25.04 30.03 -14.21
C GLY A 280 25.19 30.67 -12.84
N ALA A 281 26.07 31.67 -12.75
CA ALA A 281 26.18 32.54 -11.58
C ALA A 281 25.33 33.80 -11.76
N ASN A 282 24.69 34.26 -10.70
CA ASN A 282 23.97 35.54 -10.70
C ASN A 282 24.93 36.73 -10.43
N ASP A 283 24.40 37.95 -10.32
CA ASP A 283 25.18 39.17 -10.08
C ASP A 283 26.00 39.14 -8.78
N SER A 284 25.63 38.30 -7.81
CA SER A 284 26.37 38.09 -6.56
C SER A 284 27.45 37.01 -6.65
N GLY A 285 27.68 36.43 -7.83
CA GLY A 285 28.59 35.31 -8.04
C GLY A 285 28.06 33.98 -7.50
N LYS A 286 26.78 33.91 -7.11
CA LYS A 286 26.16 32.69 -6.56
C LYS A 286 25.68 31.80 -7.70
N GLU A 287 26.14 30.55 -7.70
CA GLU A 287 25.66 29.52 -8.60
C GLU A 287 24.18 29.21 -8.39
N CYS A 288 23.44 29.17 -9.49
CA CYS A 288 22.00 28.94 -9.53
C CYS A 288 21.69 27.66 -10.31
N PHE A 289 20.72 26.89 -9.80
CA PHE A 289 20.35 25.60 -10.35
C PHE A 289 18.83 25.45 -10.43
N ALA A 290 18.37 24.80 -11.49
CA ALA A 290 17.05 24.15 -11.52
C ALA A 290 17.19 22.66 -11.17
N GLN A 291 16.09 22.00 -10.84
CA GLN A 291 16.04 20.55 -10.61
C GLN A 291 15.18 19.92 -11.70
N TYR A 292 15.75 18.97 -12.45
CA TYR A 292 15.10 18.31 -13.58
C TYR A 292 14.96 16.82 -13.32
N VAL A 293 13.79 16.24 -13.57
CA VAL A 293 13.56 14.79 -13.52
C VAL A 293 13.47 14.28 -14.95
N PRO A 294 14.40 13.41 -15.40
CA PRO A 294 14.42 12.93 -16.79
C PRO A 294 13.11 12.25 -17.18
N VAL A 295 12.49 12.76 -18.25
CA VAL A 295 11.20 12.28 -18.77
C VAL A 295 11.36 10.87 -19.30
N LYS A 296 12.37 10.59 -20.13
CA LYS A 296 12.56 9.23 -20.70
C LYS A 296 12.78 8.16 -19.63
N GLU A 297 13.58 8.46 -18.60
CA GLU A 297 13.78 7.54 -17.47
C GLU A 297 12.48 7.33 -16.68
N THR A 298 11.72 8.41 -16.44
CA THR A 298 10.41 8.35 -15.77
C THR A 298 9.41 7.49 -16.53
N LEU A 299 9.33 7.66 -17.85
CA LEU A 299 8.46 6.84 -18.70
C LEU A 299 8.93 5.38 -18.70
N GLY A 300 10.23 5.12 -18.82
CA GLY A 300 10.80 3.78 -18.72
C GLY A 300 10.42 3.09 -17.40
N ALA A 301 10.55 3.80 -16.27
CA ALA A 301 10.15 3.30 -14.96
C ALA A 301 8.63 3.03 -14.86
N LEU A 302 7.78 3.87 -15.46
CA LEU A 302 6.33 3.63 -15.52
C LEU A 302 5.99 2.36 -16.30
N PHE A 303 6.70 2.09 -17.40
CA PHE A 303 6.55 0.84 -18.16
C PHE A 303 7.01 -0.40 -17.42
N GLU A 304 7.63 -0.31 -16.25
CA GLU A 304 7.87 -1.48 -15.39
C GLU A 304 6.62 -1.89 -14.60
N SER A 305 5.64 -0.99 -14.46
CA SER A 305 4.39 -1.25 -13.74
C SER A 305 3.38 -1.98 -14.60
N ASP A 306 2.98 -3.18 -14.18
CA ASP A 306 1.92 -3.95 -14.87
C ASP A 306 0.56 -3.23 -14.86
N SER A 307 0.29 -2.42 -13.84
CA SER A 307 -0.91 -1.59 -13.79
C SER A 307 -0.90 -0.53 -14.90
N PHE A 308 0.26 0.09 -15.15
CA PHE A 308 0.40 1.06 -16.21
C PHE A 308 0.32 0.40 -17.60
N LYS A 309 1.02 -0.71 -17.82
CA LYS A 309 0.95 -1.46 -19.10
C LYS A 309 -0.49 -1.84 -19.48
N LYS A 310 -1.30 -2.27 -18.51
CA LYS A 310 -2.72 -2.59 -18.73
C LYS A 310 -3.50 -1.37 -19.17
N GLN A 311 -3.37 -0.25 -18.45
CA GLN A 311 -4.04 1.00 -18.82
C GLN A 311 -3.61 1.53 -20.18
N TYR A 312 -2.32 1.45 -20.50
CA TYR A 312 -1.77 1.83 -21.79
C TYR A 312 -2.40 1.01 -22.93
N ALA A 313 -2.44 -0.32 -22.79
CA ALA A 313 -3.05 -1.21 -23.77
C ALA A 313 -4.57 -0.95 -23.93
N GLU A 314 -5.29 -0.78 -22.81
CA GLU A 314 -6.72 -0.47 -22.80
C GLU A 314 -7.04 0.91 -23.37
N SER A 315 -6.16 1.90 -23.20
CA SER A 315 -6.34 3.23 -23.78
C SER A 315 -6.13 3.20 -25.29
N HIS A 316 -5.21 2.37 -25.78
CA HIS A 316 -4.90 2.27 -27.21
C HIS A 316 -5.95 1.46 -27.99
N SER A 317 -6.60 0.49 -27.35
CA SER A 317 -7.66 -0.31 -27.99
C SER A 317 -9.02 0.39 -28.05
N ARG A 318 -9.16 1.61 -27.52
CA ARG A 318 -10.43 2.35 -27.62
C ARG A 318 -10.66 2.80 -29.05
N LEU A 319 -11.72 2.27 -29.64
CA LEU A 319 -12.30 2.80 -30.86
C LEU A 319 -13.24 3.93 -30.47
N SER A 320 -13.18 5.06 -31.18
CA SER A 320 -14.20 6.10 -31.06
C SER A 320 -15.54 5.48 -31.42
N THR A 321 -16.43 5.36 -30.45
CA THR A 321 -17.70 4.62 -30.64
C THR A 321 -18.78 5.49 -31.28
N ASN A 322 -18.57 6.81 -31.35
CA ASN A 322 -19.55 7.76 -31.88
C ASN A 322 -18.86 9.02 -32.45
N ASN A 323 -18.90 9.20 -33.77
CA ASN A 323 -18.30 10.35 -34.45
C ASN A 323 -18.88 11.73 -34.04
N ASN A 324 -19.98 11.77 -33.29
CA ASN A 324 -20.63 13.01 -32.87
C ASN A 324 -20.33 13.41 -31.42
N VAL A 325 -19.56 12.63 -30.65
CA VAL A 325 -19.23 12.92 -29.25
C VAL A 325 -17.72 12.79 -29.06
N LEU A 326 -17.10 13.85 -28.53
CA LEU A 326 -15.71 13.81 -28.08
C LEU A 326 -15.68 13.24 -26.66
N GLU A 327 -15.01 12.11 -26.45
CA GLU A 327 -14.96 11.39 -25.18
C GLU A 327 -13.60 11.52 -24.48
N ASP A 328 -12.51 11.59 -25.25
CA ASP A 328 -11.15 11.68 -24.73
C ASP A 328 -10.27 12.59 -25.59
N ILE A 329 -9.04 12.84 -25.13
CA ILE A 329 -8.02 13.61 -25.88
C ILE A 329 -7.83 13.10 -27.31
N TRP A 330 -7.94 11.79 -27.51
CA TRP A 330 -7.71 11.12 -28.79
C TRP A 330 -8.71 11.50 -29.87
N ASP A 331 -9.90 12.00 -29.51
CA ASP A 331 -10.93 12.44 -30.47
C ASP A 331 -10.67 13.86 -30.99
N GLY A 332 -9.74 14.61 -30.37
CA GLY A 332 -9.43 15.99 -30.74
C GLY A 332 -8.52 16.08 -31.96
N GLN A 333 -8.69 17.16 -32.75
CA GLN A 333 -7.88 17.42 -33.95
C GLN A 333 -6.37 17.39 -33.69
N ASN A 334 -5.91 17.91 -32.54
CA ASN A 334 -4.50 17.85 -32.17
C ASN A 334 -3.93 16.42 -32.12
N ALA A 335 -4.74 15.44 -31.70
CA ALA A 335 -4.34 14.04 -31.67
C ALA A 335 -4.51 13.42 -33.06
N THR A 336 -5.68 13.64 -33.68
CA THR A 336 -6.00 13.03 -34.98
C THR A 336 -5.16 13.58 -36.11
N ASP A 337 -4.56 14.77 -36.02
CA ASP A 337 -3.73 15.40 -37.05
C ASP A 337 -2.22 15.15 -36.88
N ASN A 338 -1.78 14.77 -35.67
CA ASN A 338 -0.39 14.53 -35.36
C ASN A 338 0.16 13.29 -36.07
N ALA A 339 1.30 13.42 -36.75
CA ALA A 339 1.89 12.35 -37.55
C ALA A 339 2.28 11.11 -36.71
N LEU A 340 2.72 11.31 -35.46
CA LEU A 340 3.10 10.22 -34.57
C LEU A 340 1.86 9.45 -34.07
N PHE A 341 0.82 10.18 -33.67
CA PHE A 341 -0.42 9.58 -33.14
C PHE A 341 -1.31 8.95 -34.22
N LYS A 342 -1.23 9.40 -35.48
CA LYS A 342 -1.87 8.77 -36.64
C LYS A 342 -1.30 7.40 -36.99
N SER A 343 -0.05 7.13 -36.61
CA SER A 343 0.64 5.92 -37.06
C SER A 343 0.09 4.67 -36.38
N ASP A 344 0.16 3.52 -37.06
CA ASP A 344 -0.17 2.22 -36.45
C ASP A 344 0.82 1.81 -35.34
N THR A 345 1.88 2.60 -35.12
CA THR A 345 2.86 2.35 -34.06
C THR A 345 2.40 2.93 -32.73
N PRO A 346 2.31 2.11 -31.66
CA PRO A 346 1.91 2.61 -30.34
C PRO A 346 2.81 3.75 -29.87
N SER A 347 2.18 4.85 -29.45
CA SER A 347 2.88 6.09 -29.05
C SER A 347 2.28 6.71 -27.79
N LEU A 348 3.07 7.56 -27.12
CA LEU A 348 2.72 8.24 -25.88
C LEU A 348 2.29 9.69 -26.13
N ALA A 349 1.11 10.05 -25.64
CA ALA A 349 0.66 11.44 -25.59
C ALA A 349 1.02 12.07 -24.25
N LEU A 350 1.87 13.09 -24.28
CA LEU A 350 2.35 13.80 -23.09
C LEU A 350 1.56 15.10 -22.89
N ILE A 351 0.98 15.27 -21.70
CA ILE A 351 0.31 16.49 -21.26
C ILE A 351 1.20 17.15 -20.22
N LEU A 352 1.80 18.28 -20.57
CA LEU A 352 2.58 19.07 -19.63
C LEU A 352 1.66 20.03 -18.88
N TYR A 353 1.96 20.29 -17.61
CA TYR A 353 1.26 21.29 -16.80
C TYR A 353 2.27 22.18 -16.10
N GLN A 354 2.08 23.50 -16.18
CA GLN A 354 2.93 24.47 -15.49
C GLN A 354 2.15 25.21 -14.41
N ASP A 355 2.74 25.31 -13.22
CA ASP A 355 2.22 26.11 -12.10
C ASP A 355 3.36 26.77 -11.32
N ALA A 356 3.07 27.89 -10.64
CA ALA A 356 4.03 28.61 -9.84
C ALA A 356 3.49 28.84 -8.42
N PHE A 357 4.16 28.29 -7.41
CA PHE A 357 3.73 28.35 -6.01
C PHE A 357 4.74 29.04 -5.09
N GLU A 358 4.26 29.52 -3.94
CA GLU A 358 5.07 30.14 -2.89
C GLU A 358 5.34 29.13 -1.77
N VAL A 359 6.61 28.97 -1.38
CA VAL A 359 7.01 28.03 -0.32
C VAL A 359 7.03 28.64 1.07
N VAL A 360 7.01 29.98 1.15
CA VAL A 360 6.95 30.71 2.43
C VAL A 360 5.55 31.20 2.74
N ASN A 361 5.35 31.69 3.95
CA ASN A 361 4.09 32.29 4.35
C ASN A 361 3.66 33.38 3.33
N PRO A 362 2.51 33.21 2.66
CA PRO A 362 2.06 34.13 1.61
C PRO A 362 1.73 35.53 2.13
N LEU A 363 1.62 35.72 3.44
CA LEU A 363 1.38 37.02 4.11
C LEU A 363 2.66 37.61 4.74
N GLY A 364 3.77 36.88 4.75
CA GLY A 364 5.01 37.30 5.39
C GLY A 364 5.90 38.19 4.51
N SER A 365 6.96 38.73 5.11
CA SER A 365 7.98 39.57 4.43
C SER A 365 8.82 38.81 3.38
N GLY A 366 8.70 37.49 3.32
CA GLY A 366 9.29 36.61 2.31
C GLY A 366 8.44 36.44 1.04
N ARG A 367 7.21 36.96 1.01
CA ARG A 367 6.28 36.82 -0.12
C ARG A 367 6.93 37.28 -1.44
N LYS A 368 6.71 36.51 -2.50
CA LYS A 368 7.23 36.65 -3.87
C LYS A 368 8.75 36.40 -4.01
N LYS A 369 9.50 36.21 -2.93
CA LYS A 369 10.96 36.02 -2.99
C LYS A 369 11.36 34.59 -3.30
N HIS A 370 10.55 33.62 -2.87
CA HIS A 370 10.87 32.20 -2.95
C HIS A 370 9.90 31.44 -3.85
N LYS A 371 9.24 32.15 -4.77
CA LYS A 371 8.31 31.55 -5.72
C LYS A 371 9.04 30.55 -6.63
N VAL A 372 8.48 29.35 -6.73
CA VAL A 372 9.02 28.25 -7.53
C VAL A 372 8.05 27.93 -8.65
N LEU A 373 8.56 27.86 -9.87
CA LEU A 373 7.88 27.27 -11.01
C LEU A 373 8.06 25.76 -10.97
N ALA A 374 6.96 25.03 -11.16
CA ALA A 374 6.95 23.60 -11.37
C ALA A 374 6.35 23.23 -12.73
N VAL A 375 6.98 22.27 -13.38
CA VAL A 375 6.44 21.58 -14.55
C VAL A 375 6.13 20.14 -14.17
N TYR A 376 4.93 19.70 -14.52
CA TYR A 376 4.43 18.36 -14.31
C TYR A 376 4.12 17.70 -15.66
N LEU A 377 4.09 16.38 -15.67
CA LEU A 377 3.75 15.54 -16.82
C LEU A 377 2.66 14.54 -16.43
N THR A 378 1.62 14.46 -17.26
CA THR A 378 0.61 13.40 -17.21
C THR A 378 0.51 12.74 -18.58
N LEU A 379 0.24 11.43 -18.62
CA LEU A 379 0.08 10.70 -19.87
C LEU A 379 -1.38 10.63 -20.32
N GLY A 380 -1.63 10.95 -21.58
CA GLY A 380 -2.91 10.73 -22.26
C GLY A 380 -3.28 9.25 -22.36
N ASN A 381 -2.29 8.36 -22.31
CA ASN A 381 -2.49 6.91 -22.39
C ASN A 381 -2.93 6.25 -21.07
N ILE A 382 -3.22 7.05 -20.04
CA ILE A 382 -3.86 6.60 -18.80
C ILE A 382 -5.37 6.78 -18.95
N LEU A 383 -6.16 5.84 -18.42
CA LEU A 383 -7.61 5.90 -18.50
C LEU A 383 -8.14 7.22 -17.90
N PRO A 384 -9.13 7.91 -18.51
CA PRO A 384 -9.59 9.23 -18.08
C PRO A 384 -9.88 9.36 -16.59
N HIS A 385 -10.55 8.37 -16.00
CA HIS A 385 -10.91 8.38 -14.58
C HIS A 385 -9.71 8.25 -13.63
N ASN A 386 -8.57 7.73 -14.12
CA ASN A 386 -7.32 7.69 -13.38
C ASN A 386 -6.44 8.91 -13.69
N ARG A 387 -6.51 9.47 -14.89
CA ARG A 387 -5.67 10.59 -15.34
C ARG A 387 -5.80 11.83 -14.45
N SER A 388 -6.95 12.04 -13.80
CA SER A 388 -7.18 13.16 -12.87
C SER A 388 -6.62 12.97 -11.46
N ASN A 389 -6.02 11.82 -11.14
CA ASN A 389 -5.43 11.58 -9.82
C ASN A 389 -4.01 12.17 -9.75
N ILE A 390 -3.70 12.82 -8.63
CA ILE A 390 -2.38 13.40 -8.31
C ILE A 390 -1.25 12.37 -8.45
N ASP A 391 -1.51 11.09 -8.13
CA ASP A 391 -0.52 10.02 -8.23
C ASP A 391 0.02 9.82 -9.67
N HIS A 392 -0.74 10.24 -10.69
CA HIS A 392 -0.34 10.17 -12.10
C HIS A 392 0.34 11.45 -12.63
N MET A 393 0.35 12.54 -11.85
CA MET A 393 1.04 13.77 -12.18
C MET A 393 2.52 13.68 -11.77
N GLN A 394 3.39 13.40 -12.73
CA GLN A 394 4.83 13.27 -12.49
C GLN A 394 5.49 14.65 -12.46
N LEU A 395 6.35 14.92 -11.48
CA LEU A 395 7.17 16.13 -11.46
C LEU A 395 8.29 16.03 -12.50
N VAL A 396 8.52 17.10 -13.27
CA VAL A 396 9.54 17.16 -14.33
C VAL A 396 10.58 18.24 -14.08
N LEU A 397 10.16 19.42 -13.61
CA LEU A 397 11.09 20.54 -13.42
C LEU A 397 10.68 21.38 -12.21
N LEU A 398 11.65 21.80 -11.41
CA LEU A 398 11.51 22.88 -10.42
C LEU A 398 12.56 23.95 -10.66
N CYS A 399 12.15 25.21 -10.73
CA CYS A 399 13.06 26.34 -10.86
C CYS A 399 12.52 27.56 -10.11
N ARG A 400 13.38 28.36 -9.48
CA ARG A 400 12.94 29.62 -8.86
C ARG A 400 12.53 30.60 -9.95
N GLU A 401 11.38 31.25 -9.79
CA GLU A 401 10.85 32.16 -10.80
C GLU A 401 11.83 33.32 -11.13
N GLN A 402 12.59 33.78 -10.13
CA GLN A 402 13.63 34.80 -10.31
C GLN A 402 14.76 34.32 -11.22
N ASP A 403 15.16 33.05 -11.11
CA ASP A 403 16.20 32.48 -11.95
C ASP A 403 15.71 32.33 -13.39
N ILE A 404 14.42 32.02 -13.61
CA ILE A 404 13.81 31.99 -14.95
C ILE A 404 13.84 33.38 -15.59
N LYS A 405 13.49 34.42 -14.83
CA LYS A 405 13.52 35.81 -15.31
C LYS A 405 14.94 36.29 -15.65
N TYR A 406 15.94 35.82 -14.90
CA TYR A 406 17.33 36.21 -15.07
C TYR A 406 18.03 35.46 -16.20
N PHE A 407 17.93 34.13 -16.23
CA PHE A 407 18.63 33.27 -17.19
C PHE A 407 17.83 33.00 -18.48
N GLY A 408 16.53 33.31 -18.48
CA GLY A 408 15.64 33.07 -19.60
C GLY A 408 15.07 31.64 -19.63
N GLN A 409 13.92 31.50 -20.30
CA GLN A 409 13.21 30.24 -20.43
C GLN A 409 13.99 29.20 -21.25
N GLU A 410 14.67 29.63 -22.31
CA GLU A 410 15.44 28.74 -23.19
C GLU A 410 16.43 27.89 -22.39
N LYS A 411 17.20 28.53 -21.49
CA LYS A 411 18.19 27.85 -20.67
C LYS A 411 17.55 26.92 -19.66
N VAL A 412 16.48 27.37 -19.00
CA VAL A 412 15.77 26.61 -17.96
C VAL A 412 15.08 25.36 -18.53
N PHE A 413 14.48 25.47 -19.72
CA PHE A 413 13.78 24.35 -20.36
C PHE A 413 14.64 23.54 -21.33
N SER A 414 15.91 23.90 -21.51
CA SER A 414 16.82 23.26 -22.47
C SER A 414 16.87 21.74 -22.35
N LEU A 415 17.01 21.19 -21.14
CA LEU A 415 17.01 19.75 -20.91
C LEU A 415 15.66 19.10 -21.21
N LEU A 416 14.55 19.73 -20.79
CA LEU A 416 13.20 19.23 -21.07
C LEU A 416 12.95 19.16 -22.58
N ILE A 417 13.25 20.23 -23.32
CA ILE A 417 13.06 20.27 -24.77
C ILE A 417 13.90 19.19 -25.44
N LYS A 418 15.16 19.03 -25.05
CA LYS A 418 16.05 17.99 -25.58
C LYS A 418 15.49 16.58 -25.33
N ASP A 419 14.99 16.31 -24.13
CA ASP A 419 14.45 14.99 -23.75
C ASP A 419 13.14 14.69 -24.49
N LEU A 420 12.30 15.71 -24.72
CA LEU A 420 11.09 15.59 -25.53
C LEU A 420 11.39 15.34 -27.01
N GLN A 421 12.38 16.04 -27.58
CA GLN A 421 12.85 15.80 -28.95
C GLN A 421 13.39 14.37 -29.10
N ASP A 422 14.23 13.91 -28.17
CA ASP A 422 14.77 12.55 -28.20
C ASP A 422 13.70 11.47 -27.92
N LEU A 423 12.65 11.80 -27.17
CA LEU A 423 11.48 10.92 -27.02
C LEU A 423 10.66 10.83 -28.32
N GLU A 424 10.52 11.94 -29.03
CA GLU A 424 9.84 11.98 -30.32
C GLU A 424 10.65 11.25 -31.39
N ASP A 425 11.97 11.44 -31.47
CA ASP A 425 12.82 10.85 -32.50
C ASP A 425 13.17 9.38 -32.21
N SER A 426 13.80 9.12 -31.06
CA SER A 426 14.37 7.82 -30.71
C SER A 426 13.44 6.95 -29.87
N GLY A 427 12.51 7.56 -29.14
CA GLY A 427 11.62 6.86 -28.20
C GLY A 427 12.34 6.27 -26.97
N ILE A 428 11.60 5.44 -26.23
CA ILE A 428 12.12 4.64 -25.11
C ILE A 428 12.20 3.17 -25.51
N VAL A 429 13.32 2.52 -25.19
CA VAL A 429 13.51 1.08 -25.42
C VAL A 429 12.98 0.31 -24.21
N LEU A 430 11.95 -0.49 -24.40
CA LEU A 430 11.37 -1.34 -23.35
C LEU A 430 12.16 -2.65 -23.19
N ARG A 431 11.98 -3.35 -22.07
CA ARG A 431 12.67 -4.63 -21.79
C ARG A 431 12.43 -5.72 -22.83
N ASN A 432 11.30 -5.68 -23.53
CA ASN A 432 10.98 -6.62 -24.61
C ASN A 432 11.64 -6.22 -25.96
N GLY A 433 12.49 -5.19 -25.98
CA GLY A 433 13.14 -4.66 -27.18
C GLY A 433 12.26 -3.76 -28.04
N SER A 434 10.98 -3.58 -27.70
CA SER A 434 10.10 -2.66 -28.43
C SER A 434 10.44 -1.21 -28.11
N VAL A 435 10.25 -0.34 -29.09
CA VAL A 435 10.46 1.11 -28.96
C VAL A 435 9.10 1.79 -28.90
N VAL A 436 8.90 2.64 -27.90
CA VAL A 436 7.71 3.48 -27.79
C VAL A 436 8.13 4.93 -27.90
N ARG A 437 7.63 5.61 -28.93
CA ARG A 437 7.86 7.05 -29.14
C ARG A 437 6.78 7.87 -28.45
N GLY A 438 7.02 9.14 -28.21
CA GLY A 438 6.01 10.02 -27.61
C GLY A 438 6.11 11.44 -28.11
N ALA A 439 5.00 12.17 -28.03
CA ALA A 439 4.95 13.59 -28.39
C ALA A 439 4.12 14.37 -27.37
N VAL A 440 4.42 15.67 -27.25
CA VAL A 440 3.60 16.59 -26.45
C VAL A 440 2.32 16.89 -27.21
N CYS A 441 1.19 16.60 -26.59
CA CYS A 441 -0.14 16.80 -27.17
C CYS A 441 -0.85 18.05 -26.62
N ALA A 442 -0.50 18.46 -25.40
CA ALA A 442 -1.05 19.64 -24.76
C ALA A 442 -0.09 20.18 -23.70
N ILE A 443 -0.12 21.49 -23.52
CA ILE A 443 0.48 22.19 -22.38
C ILE A 443 -0.66 22.93 -21.68
N ALA A 444 -0.94 22.53 -20.44
CA ALA A 444 -1.92 23.15 -19.57
C ALA A 444 -1.25 24.11 -18.60
N GLY A 445 -1.97 25.14 -18.19
CA GLY A 445 -1.50 26.12 -17.21
C GLY A 445 -2.58 27.15 -16.94
N ASP A 446 -2.36 27.97 -15.92
CA ASP A 446 -3.15 29.18 -15.74
C ASP A 446 -2.87 30.16 -16.90
N ASN A 447 -3.64 31.26 -16.97
CA ASN A 447 -3.47 32.22 -18.06
C ASN A 447 -2.06 32.82 -18.10
N LEU A 448 -1.48 33.10 -16.93
CA LEU A 448 -0.16 33.69 -16.82
C LEU A 448 0.93 32.72 -17.30
N GLY A 449 0.90 31.48 -16.82
CA GLY A 449 1.82 30.42 -17.23
C GLY A 449 1.71 30.07 -18.70
N SER A 450 0.49 30.00 -19.24
CA SER A 450 0.25 29.77 -20.67
C SER A 450 0.82 30.89 -21.55
N HIS A 451 0.68 32.15 -21.11
CA HIS A 451 1.29 33.29 -21.79
C HIS A 451 2.81 33.22 -21.72
N SER A 452 3.36 32.90 -20.54
CA SER A 452 4.78 32.77 -20.31
C SER A 452 5.42 31.76 -21.26
N ILE A 453 4.90 30.52 -21.31
CA ILE A 453 5.41 29.46 -22.19
C ILE A 453 5.29 29.85 -23.67
N GLY A 454 4.18 30.49 -24.05
CA GLY A 454 3.95 30.90 -25.44
C GLY A 454 4.74 32.15 -25.86
N GLY A 455 5.53 32.76 -24.98
CA GLY A 455 6.24 34.01 -25.24
C GLY A 455 5.32 35.23 -25.40
N PHE A 456 4.09 35.13 -24.91
CA PHE A 456 3.09 36.21 -24.96
C PHE A 456 3.24 37.19 -23.78
N LEU A 457 2.62 38.36 -23.91
CA LEU A 457 2.60 39.36 -22.83
C LEU A 457 1.83 38.85 -21.60
N GLU A 458 2.48 38.90 -20.45
CA GLU A 458 1.95 38.49 -19.14
C GLU A 458 1.09 39.57 -18.44
N ASN A 459 0.63 40.60 -19.17
CA ASN A 459 -0.16 41.71 -18.63
C ASN A 459 -1.56 41.79 -19.27
N PHE A 460 -2.55 41.30 -18.54
CA PHE A 460 -3.95 41.27 -18.99
C PHE A 460 -4.72 42.58 -18.74
N SER A 461 -4.15 43.54 -18.01
CA SER A 461 -4.87 44.76 -17.59
C SER A 461 -4.53 46.00 -18.39
N ARG A 462 -3.36 46.05 -19.04
CA ARG A 462 -2.94 47.24 -19.81
C ARG A 462 -2.49 46.92 -21.23
N SER A 463 -2.27 45.65 -21.56
CA SER A 463 -1.88 45.29 -22.92
C SER A 463 -3.02 45.58 -23.90
N THR A 464 -2.67 46.11 -25.07
CA THR A 464 -3.57 46.26 -26.22
C THR A 464 -4.04 44.90 -26.69
N PHE A 465 -3.11 43.95 -26.87
CA PHE A 465 -3.39 42.57 -27.25
C PHE A 465 -3.13 41.66 -26.05
N PHE A 466 -4.19 41.09 -25.49
CA PHE A 466 -4.13 40.31 -24.25
C PHE A 466 -4.68 38.89 -24.40
N CYS A 467 -5.34 38.57 -25.52
CA CYS A 467 -5.88 37.24 -25.79
C CYS A 467 -4.92 36.46 -26.68
N ARG A 468 -4.39 35.34 -26.20
CA ARG A 468 -3.51 34.44 -26.98
C ARG A 468 -4.21 33.63 -28.08
N PHE A 469 -5.53 33.69 -28.17
CA PHE A 469 -6.32 32.87 -29.10
C PHE A 469 -6.78 33.62 -30.33
N CYS A 470 -7.06 34.92 -30.21
CA CYS A 470 -7.77 35.66 -31.26
C CYS A 470 -7.25 37.08 -31.52
N ASP A 471 -6.14 37.47 -30.88
CA ASP A 471 -5.47 38.77 -31.06
C ASP A 471 -6.42 39.99 -31.01
N ILE A 472 -7.56 39.88 -30.33
CA ILE A 472 -8.50 40.99 -30.17
C ILE A 472 -7.83 42.13 -29.42
N ASP A 473 -7.97 43.35 -29.93
CA ASP A 473 -7.50 44.53 -29.23
C ASP A 473 -8.47 44.93 -28.11
N ARG A 474 -7.93 45.57 -27.08
CA ARG A 474 -8.67 45.98 -25.89
C ARG A 474 -9.85 46.90 -26.19
N GLN A 475 -9.70 47.85 -27.11
CA GLN A 475 -10.78 48.79 -27.43
C GLN A 475 -11.95 48.06 -28.10
N THR A 476 -11.66 47.12 -29.00
CA THR A 476 -12.66 46.25 -29.61
C THR A 476 -13.31 45.32 -28.58
N PHE A 477 -12.53 44.71 -27.68
CA PHE A 477 -13.08 43.86 -26.62
C PHE A 477 -14.00 44.63 -25.65
N GLU A 478 -13.61 45.84 -25.24
CA GLU A 478 -14.41 46.68 -24.32
C GLU A 478 -15.70 47.19 -24.97
N SER A 479 -15.66 47.49 -26.27
CA SER A 479 -16.83 47.99 -27.00
C SER A 479 -17.74 46.89 -27.54
N SER A 480 -17.19 45.70 -27.86
CA SER A 480 -17.93 44.60 -28.47
C SER A 480 -17.25 43.24 -28.17
N PRO A 481 -17.35 42.71 -26.94
CA PRO A 481 -16.61 41.51 -26.50
C PRO A 481 -17.01 40.23 -27.23
N LEU A 482 -18.17 40.21 -27.90
CA LEU A 482 -18.69 39.09 -28.67
C LEU A 482 -18.58 39.28 -30.19
N LYS A 483 -17.90 40.35 -30.65
CA LYS A 483 -17.54 40.42 -32.07
C LYS A 483 -16.56 39.28 -32.31
N THR A 484 -17.02 38.26 -33.02
CA THR A 484 -16.23 37.11 -33.44
C THR A 484 -14.98 37.62 -34.14
N CYS A 485 -13.81 37.33 -33.57
CA CYS A 485 -12.57 37.26 -34.34
C CYS A 485 -12.63 36.09 -35.30
#